data_AF-A0A9P9MH29-F1
#
_entry.id   AF-A0A9P9MH29-F1
#
_cell.length_a   1.000
_cell.length_b   1.000
_cell.length_c   1.000
_cell.angle_alpha   90.00
_cell.angle_beta   90.00
_cell.angle_gamma   90.00
#
_symmetry.space_group_name_H-M   'P 1'
#
loop_
_entity.id
_entity.type
_entity.pdbx_description
1 polymer ?
#
loop_
_entity_poly.entity_id
_entity_poly.type
_entity_poly.pdbx_seq_one_letter_code
_entity_poly.pdbx_strand_id
1 'polypeptide(L)'
;MIKDYKAYSFYPGWKVFDFDGIVIRTGALPKIGSEVDREAEIVGRGDAQGGVMVQSFGHWMGLQKIFGVDNCGAGDGIADTNTYSNQYPASYSCNQILCGTKKSFFVRNWMSYSKCKGTDRDGSDWYNSFTVGQKSVINRVSGRTKASRRQSEPCRRVSAQQLLPSDPGRF
;
A
#
# COMPACT_ATOMS: atom_id res chain seq x y z
N MET A 1 -2.85 1.51 24.91
CA MET A 1 -2.19 0.59 23.96
C MET A 1 -2.13 1.32 22.62
N ILE A 2 -1.04 2.04 22.34
CA ILE A 2 -0.85 2.66 21.02
C ILE A 2 -0.69 1.48 20.05
N LYS A 3 -1.69 1.29 19.18
CA LYS A 3 -1.57 0.34 18.07
C LYS A 3 -0.30 0.74 17.31
N ASP A 4 0.70 -0.15 17.27
CA ASP A 4 1.95 0.07 16.53
C ASP A 4 1.63 0.08 15.02
N TYR A 5 1.08 1.19 14.54
CA TYR A 5 0.83 1.41 13.13
C TYR A 5 2.18 1.48 12.41
N LYS A 6 2.40 0.55 11.48
CA LYS A 6 3.62 0.50 10.66
C LYS A 6 3.59 1.53 9.53
N ALA A 7 2.40 1.84 9.02
CA ALA A 7 2.18 2.81 7.96
C ALA A 7 0.72 3.27 7.92
N TYR A 8 0.49 4.36 7.20
CA TYR A 8 -0.82 4.93 6.87
C TYR A 8 -0.82 5.39 5.41
N SER A 9 -1.92 5.16 4.70
CA SER A 9 -2.11 5.57 3.31
C SER A 9 -3.41 6.32 3.15
N PHE A 10 -3.38 7.41 2.38
CA PHE A 10 -4.59 8.06 1.88
C PHE A 10 -5.12 7.28 0.68
N TYR A 11 -6.43 7.07 0.58
CA TYR A 11 -7.01 6.35 -0.57
C TYR A 11 -7.36 7.33 -1.69
N PRO A 12 -7.43 6.87 -2.97
CA PRO A 12 -7.85 7.71 -4.07
C PRO A 12 -9.22 8.35 -3.81
N GLY A 13 -9.29 9.68 -3.96
CA GLY A 13 -10.53 10.44 -3.81
C GLY A 13 -10.88 10.82 -2.37
N TRP A 14 -10.07 10.44 -1.38
CA TRP A 14 -10.20 11.01 -0.04
C TRP A 14 -9.79 12.49 -0.06
N LYS A 15 -10.75 13.38 0.17
CA LYS A 15 -10.53 14.83 0.26
C LYS A 15 -10.42 15.33 1.71
N VAL A 16 -10.13 14.43 2.65
CA VAL A 16 -10.16 14.75 4.09
C VAL A 16 -9.04 15.72 4.47
N PHE A 17 -7.96 15.77 3.68
CA PHE A 17 -6.82 16.66 3.88
C PHE A 17 -6.28 17.18 2.54
N ASP A 18 -5.51 18.26 2.57
CA ASP A 18 -4.74 18.78 1.42
C ASP A 18 -3.51 17.93 1.07
N PHE A 19 -3.43 16.72 1.62
CA PHE A 19 -2.28 15.83 1.48
C PHE A 19 -2.69 14.50 0.86
N ASP A 20 -1.91 14.07 -0.11
CA ASP A 20 -1.99 12.76 -0.74
C ASP A 20 -0.67 12.01 -0.50
N GLY A 21 -0.74 10.69 -0.32
CA GLY A 21 0.45 9.86 -0.20
C GLY A 21 0.40 8.82 0.92
N ILE A 22 1.60 8.48 1.41
CA ILE A 22 1.84 7.37 2.33
C ILE A 22 2.82 7.84 3.42
N VAL A 23 2.50 7.53 4.67
CA VAL A 23 3.39 7.73 5.82
C VAL A 23 3.84 6.35 6.31
N ILE A 24 5.15 6.12 6.40
CA ILE A 24 5.72 4.85 6.85
C ILE A 24 6.61 5.11 8.06
N ARG A 25 6.46 4.30 9.12
CA ARG A 25 7.38 4.33 10.26
C ARG A 25 8.76 3.88 9.79
N THR A 26 9.81 4.61 10.15
CA THR A 26 11.19 4.30 9.74
C THR A 26 11.60 2.84 10.04
N GLY A 27 11.19 2.29 11.18
CA GLY A 27 11.43 0.89 11.54
C GLY A 27 10.74 -0.14 10.64
N ALA A 28 9.75 0.26 9.84
CA ALA A 28 9.02 -0.58 8.90
C ALA A 28 9.51 -0.43 7.44
N LEU A 29 10.58 0.35 7.21
CA LEU A 29 11.24 0.41 5.91
C LEU A 29 11.95 -0.92 5.61
N PRO A 30 12.09 -1.29 4.32
CA PRO A 30 12.76 -2.53 3.93
C PRO A 30 14.18 -2.60 4.49
N LYS A 31 14.59 -3.79 4.92
CA LYS A 31 16.00 -4.08 5.24
C LYS A 31 16.74 -4.48 3.97
N ILE A 32 18.06 -4.35 3.97
CA ILE A 32 18.91 -4.65 2.81
C ILE A 32 20.00 -5.64 3.24
N GLY A 33 20.35 -6.58 2.36
CA GLY A 33 21.41 -7.55 2.61
C GLY A 33 21.07 -8.54 3.73
N SER A 34 22.05 -8.88 4.56
CA SER A 34 21.93 -9.85 5.65
C SER A 34 20.98 -9.43 6.77
N GLU A 35 20.61 -8.14 6.84
CA GLU A 35 19.63 -7.67 7.82
C GLU A 35 18.21 -8.19 7.55
N VAL A 36 17.90 -8.56 6.31
CA VAL A 36 16.57 -9.08 5.94
C VAL A 36 16.28 -10.37 6.68
N ASP A 37 17.22 -11.31 6.72
CA ASP A 37 17.00 -12.62 7.35
C ASP A 37 16.87 -12.48 8.88
N ARG A 38 17.69 -11.61 9.49
CA ARG A 38 17.59 -11.29 10.93
C ARG A 38 16.25 -10.67 11.29
N GLU A 39 15.76 -9.73 10.47
CA GLU A 39 14.48 -9.05 10.71
C GLU A 39 13.29 -9.97 10.41
N ALA A 40 13.43 -10.88 9.44
CA ALA A 40 12.38 -11.81 9.03
C ALA A 40 11.92 -12.75 10.18
N GLU A 41 12.80 -13.06 11.13
CA GLU A 41 12.46 -13.83 12.32
C GLU A 41 11.52 -13.07 13.28
N ILE A 42 11.65 -11.74 13.33
CA ILE A 42 10.93 -10.86 14.26
C ILE A 42 9.58 -10.45 13.66
N VAL A 43 9.59 -9.91 12.44
CA VAL A 43 8.42 -9.27 11.82
C VAL A 43 7.82 -10.06 10.67
N GLY A 44 8.46 -11.17 10.28
CA GLY A 44 8.12 -11.92 9.08
C GLY A 44 8.88 -11.46 7.84
N ARG A 45 9.23 -12.42 6.98
CA ARG A 45 9.99 -12.15 5.73
C ARG A 45 9.30 -11.13 4.84
N GLY A 46 7.97 -11.20 4.72
CA GLY A 46 7.20 -10.25 3.90
C GLY A 46 7.38 -8.80 4.33
N ASP A 47 7.33 -8.51 5.63
CA ASP A 47 7.52 -7.14 6.14
C ASP A 47 9.00 -6.73 6.11
N ALA A 48 9.93 -7.63 6.44
CA ALA A 48 11.37 -7.38 6.38
C ALA A 48 11.84 -6.96 4.96
N GLN A 49 11.21 -7.51 3.93
CA GLN A 49 11.48 -7.21 2.52
C GLN A 49 10.67 -6.02 1.97
N GLY A 50 10.03 -5.22 2.83
CA GLY A 50 9.30 -4.02 2.41
C GLY A 50 7.81 -4.22 2.15
N GLY A 51 7.22 -5.33 2.58
CA GLY A 51 5.81 -5.61 2.37
C GLY A 51 4.87 -4.57 2.99
N VAL A 52 5.28 -3.88 4.06
CA VAL A 52 4.54 -2.73 4.61
C VAL A 52 4.42 -1.62 3.56
N MET A 53 5.53 -1.31 2.88
CA MET A 53 5.57 -0.28 1.84
C MET A 53 4.69 -0.68 0.65
N VAL A 54 4.82 -1.91 0.16
CA VAL A 54 4.04 -2.41 -0.98
C VAL A 54 2.54 -2.43 -0.66
N GLN A 55 2.15 -2.90 0.52
CA GLN A 55 0.76 -2.89 0.97
C GLN A 55 0.20 -1.47 1.07
N SER A 56 0.99 -0.55 1.62
CA SER A 56 0.62 0.85 1.76
C SER A 56 0.45 1.53 0.39
N PHE A 57 1.31 1.18 -0.57
CA PHE A 57 1.16 1.61 -1.95
C PHE A 57 -0.10 1.03 -2.60
N GLY A 58 -0.42 -0.24 -2.35
CA GLY A 58 -1.69 -0.83 -2.76
C GLY A 58 -2.90 -0.03 -2.27
N HIS A 59 -2.92 0.37 -1.00
CA HIS A 59 -3.97 1.23 -0.43
C HIS A 59 -4.02 2.60 -1.11
N TRP A 60 -2.86 3.24 -1.31
CA TRP A 60 -2.77 4.51 -2.03
C TRP A 60 -3.28 4.42 -3.48
N MET A 61 -3.16 3.24 -4.09
CA MET A 61 -3.69 2.92 -5.41
C MET A 61 -5.12 2.38 -5.40
N GLY A 62 -5.82 2.42 -4.26
CA GLY A 62 -7.24 2.08 -4.13
C GLY A 62 -7.55 0.62 -3.82
N LEU A 63 -6.54 -0.19 -3.50
CA LEU A 63 -6.77 -1.57 -3.07
C LEU A 63 -7.17 -1.64 -1.59
N GLN A 64 -8.16 -2.48 -1.30
CA GLN A 64 -8.55 -2.82 0.06
C GLN A 64 -7.84 -4.09 0.53
N LYS A 65 -7.92 -4.38 1.83
CA LYS A 65 -7.42 -5.64 2.39
C LYS A 65 -8.30 -6.79 1.91
N ILE A 66 -7.72 -7.98 1.71
CA ILE A 66 -8.45 -9.19 1.32
C ILE A 66 -9.33 -9.78 2.44
N PHE A 67 -9.58 -9.01 3.49
CA PHE A 67 -10.44 -9.34 4.61
C PHE A 67 -11.12 -8.07 5.10
N GLY A 68 -12.35 -8.23 5.60
CA GLY A 68 -13.14 -7.12 6.08
C GLY A 68 -12.64 -6.52 7.40
N VAL A 69 -13.32 -5.44 7.82
CA VAL A 69 -13.15 -4.85 9.16
C VAL A 69 -13.63 -5.83 10.23
N ASP A 70 -14.70 -6.55 9.95
CA ASP A 70 -15.23 -7.64 10.78
C ASP A 70 -14.72 -8.99 10.29
N ASN A 71 -14.67 -9.97 11.19
CA ASN A 71 -14.24 -11.31 10.85
C ASN A 71 -15.15 -11.94 9.79
N CYS A 72 -14.58 -12.26 8.64
CA CYS A 72 -15.32 -12.73 7.48
C CYS A 72 -16.42 -11.78 6.98
N GLY A 73 -16.26 -10.48 7.23
CA GLY A 73 -17.01 -9.43 6.54
C GLY A 73 -16.60 -9.31 5.07
N ALA A 74 -17.18 -8.33 4.38
CA ALA A 74 -16.88 -8.07 2.98
C ALA A 74 -15.37 -7.86 2.75
N GLY A 75 -14.81 -8.58 1.77
CA GLY A 75 -13.41 -8.46 1.35
C GLY A 75 -13.14 -7.20 0.53
N ASP A 76 -12.15 -7.26 -0.36
CA ASP A 76 -11.70 -6.12 -1.17
C ASP A 76 -12.59 -5.81 -2.39
N GLY A 77 -13.64 -6.60 -2.63
CA GLY A 77 -14.58 -6.40 -3.74
C GLY A 77 -14.01 -6.75 -5.11
N ILE A 78 -12.93 -7.52 -5.16
CA ILE A 78 -12.28 -7.96 -6.39
C ILE A 78 -12.65 -9.44 -6.66
N ALA A 79 -12.97 -9.78 -7.90
CA ALA A 79 -13.54 -11.11 -8.21
C ALA A 79 -12.53 -12.26 -8.12
N ASP A 80 -11.25 -11.99 -8.37
CA ASP A 80 -10.18 -13.00 -8.35
C ASP A 80 -9.41 -13.03 -7.02
N THR A 81 -9.95 -12.39 -5.98
CA THR A 81 -9.41 -12.41 -4.62
C THR A 81 -10.33 -13.20 -3.71
N ASN A 82 -9.70 -14.03 -2.87
CA ASN A 82 -10.41 -14.76 -1.82
C ASN A 82 -10.51 -13.90 -0.57
N THR A 83 -11.64 -14.00 0.15
CA THR A 83 -11.81 -13.32 1.44
C THR A 83 -11.37 -14.23 2.60
N TYR A 84 -10.47 -13.74 3.45
CA TYR A 84 -9.93 -14.49 4.58
C TYR A 84 -10.41 -13.95 5.93
N SER A 85 -10.30 -14.78 6.97
CA SER A 85 -10.55 -14.35 8.34
C SER A 85 -9.55 -13.29 8.77
N ASN A 86 -10.01 -12.28 9.49
CA ASN A 86 -9.17 -11.24 10.08
C ASN A 86 -8.82 -11.50 11.56
N GLN A 87 -9.13 -12.70 12.07
CA GLN A 87 -8.90 -13.05 13.47
C GLN A 87 -7.41 -13.09 13.79
N TYR A 88 -7.00 -12.29 14.77
CA TYR A 88 -5.66 -12.38 15.35
C TYR A 88 -5.54 -13.64 16.22
N PRO A 89 -4.41 -14.37 16.19
CA PRO A 89 -3.20 -14.13 15.39
C PRO A 89 -3.23 -14.78 13.99
N ALA A 90 -4.28 -15.54 13.65
CA ALA A 90 -4.37 -16.29 12.40
C ALA A 90 -4.29 -15.43 11.12
N SER A 91 -4.68 -14.16 11.17
CA SER A 91 -4.53 -13.22 10.07
C SER A 91 -3.07 -12.83 9.77
N TYR A 92 -2.13 -13.14 10.66
CA TYR A 92 -0.70 -12.87 10.48
C TYR A 92 0.10 -14.12 10.10
N SER A 93 -0.45 -15.31 10.25
CA SER A 93 0.20 -16.54 9.76
C SER A 93 0.21 -16.61 8.24
N CYS A 94 1.16 -17.38 7.71
CA CYS A 94 1.25 -17.63 6.26
C CYS A 94 0.05 -18.42 5.77
N ASN A 95 -0.41 -19.38 6.57
CA ASN A 95 -1.66 -20.09 6.33
C ASN A 95 -2.81 -19.34 7.01
N GLN A 96 -3.79 -18.88 6.25
CA GLN A 96 -4.95 -18.12 6.74
C GLN A 96 -6.24 -18.85 6.45
N ILE A 97 -7.27 -18.65 7.27
CA ILE A 97 -8.56 -19.35 7.13
C ILE A 97 -9.40 -18.65 6.07
N LEU A 98 -9.82 -19.38 5.04
CA LEU A 98 -10.72 -18.88 4.00
C LEU A 98 -12.15 -18.78 4.54
N CYS A 99 -12.76 -17.60 4.41
CA CYS A 99 -14.13 -17.38 4.90
C CYS A 99 -15.16 -18.25 4.18
N GLY A 100 -16.22 -18.62 4.90
CA GLY A 100 -17.19 -19.61 4.43
C GLY A 100 -16.67 -21.06 4.45
N THR A 101 -15.42 -21.27 4.88
CA THR A 101 -14.81 -22.60 5.02
C THR A 101 -14.08 -22.75 6.35
N LYS A 102 -13.70 -23.98 6.71
CA LYS A 102 -12.76 -24.26 7.80
C LYS A 102 -11.34 -24.55 7.28
N LYS A 103 -11.07 -24.28 6.00
CA LYS A 103 -9.80 -24.61 5.34
C LYS A 103 -8.84 -23.45 5.46
N SER A 104 -7.55 -23.80 5.63
CA SER A 104 -6.47 -22.82 5.63
C SER A 104 -5.64 -22.93 4.36
N PHE A 105 -5.25 -21.77 3.82
CA PHE A 105 -4.45 -21.66 2.60
C PHE A 105 -3.26 -20.74 2.82
N PHE A 106 -2.16 -21.05 2.13
CA PHE A 106 -0.97 -20.21 2.13
C PHE A 106 -1.24 -18.91 1.37
N VAL A 107 -1.24 -17.77 2.07
CA VAL A 107 -1.58 -16.45 1.54
C VAL A 107 -0.31 -15.64 1.30
N ARG A 108 -0.09 -15.28 0.04
CA ARG A 108 1.00 -14.43 -0.42
C ARG A 108 0.56 -13.03 -0.81
N ASN A 109 -0.74 -12.76 -0.81
CA ASN A 109 -1.26 -11.51 -1.35
C ASN A 109 -0.75 -10.29 -0.57
N TRP A 110 -0.27 -9.26 -1.28
CA TRP A 110 0.28 -8.04 -0.67
C TRP A 110 -0.74 -7.28 0.19
N MET A 111 -2.03 -7.44 -0.11
CA MET A 111 -3.13 -6.83 0.65
C MET A 111 -3.58 -7.67 1.87
N SER A 112 -2.79 -8.67 2.26
CA SER A 112 -2.97 -9.44 3.51
C SER A 112 -2.05 -8.94 4.65
N TYR A 113 -2.34 -9.33 5.89
CA TYR A 113 -1.41 -9.24 7.02
C TYR A 113 -0.48 -10.46 7.14
N SER A 114 -0.55 -11.40 6.20
CA SER A 114 0.34 -12.57 6.15
C SER A 114 1.81 -12.18 6.26
N LYS A 115 2.53 -12.82 7.19
CA LYS A 115 3.99 -12.71 7.30
C LYS A 115 4.75 -13.26 6.08
N CYS A 116 4.07 -14.01 5.22
CA CYS A 116 4.55 -14.53 3.94
C CYS A 116 3.97 -13.78 2.72
N LYS A 117 3.41 -12.58 2.91
CA LYS A 117 2.99 -11.76 1.76
C LYS A 117 4.20 -11.42 0.90
N GLY A 118 4.04 -11.45 -0.42
CA GLY A 118 5.10 -11.11 -1.35
C GLY A 118 6.21 -12.13 -1.51
N THR A 119 6.26 -13.18 -0.69
CA THR A 119 7.27 -14.24 -0.81
C THR A 119 6.74 -15.32 -1.72
N ASP A 120 7.47 -15.78 -2.73
CA ASP A 120 7.23 -17.12 -3.28
C ASP A 120 7.87 -18.20 -2.36
N ARG A 121 7.79 -19.48 -2.74
CA ARG A 121 8.35 -20.59 -1.96
C ARG A 121 9.89 -20.63 -1.96
N ASP A 122 10.51 -19.96 -2.93
CA ASP A 122 11.93 -19.95 -3.31
C ASP A 122 12.56 -18.53 -3.27
N GLY A 123 11.80 -17.49 -2.91
CA GLY A 123 12.21 -16.09 -2.77
C GLY A 123 12.28 -15.23 -4.05
N SER A 124 11.91 -15.71 -5.24
CA SER A 124 12.25 -15.03 -6.51
C SER A 124 11.17 -14.15 -7.17
N ASP A 125 9.87 -14.43 -7.01
CA ASP A 125 8.80 -13.76 -7.77
C ASP A 125 7.82 -12.95 -6.90
N TRP A 126 8.33 -11.87 -6.31
CA TRP A 126 7.54 -10.97 -5.46
C TRP A 126 6.45 -10.17 -6.20
N TYR A 127 6.60 -10.00 -7.52
CA TYR A 127 5.68 -9.22 -8.37
C TYR A 127 4.31 -9.90 -8.62
N ASN A 128 4.19 -11.20 -8.38
CA ASN A 128 2.98 -11.98 -8.68
C ASN A 128 1.98 -12.06 -7.53
N SER A 129 2.25 -11.34 -6.43
CA SER A 129 1.41 -11.38 -5.23
C SER A 129 0.21 -10.42 -5.28
N PHE A 130 0.08 -9.59 -6.31
CA PHE A 130 -1.21 -8.97 -6.66
C PHE A 130 -1.94 -9.83 -7.69
N THR A 131 -3.25 -9.97 -7.51
CA THR A 131 -4.11 -10.64 -8.50
C THR A 131 -4.26 -9.80 -9.77
N VAL A 132 -4.81 -10.38 -10.84
CA VAL A 132 -5.06 -9.65 -12.09
C VAL A 132 -6.09 -8.53 -11.86
N GLY A 133 -7.11 -8.80 -11.06
CA GLY A 133 -8.11 -7.81 -10.64
C GLY A 133 -7.49 -6.65 -9.87
N GLN A 134 -6.61 -6.93 -8.91
CA GLN A 134 -5.88 -5.89 -8.17
C GLN A 134 -4.98 -5.04 -9.09
N LYS A 135 -4.25 -5.67 -10.01
CA LYS A 135 -3.45 -4.95 -11.03
C LYS A 135 -4.33 -4.05 -11.92
N SER A 136 -5.53 -4.50 -12.27
CA SER A 136 -6.51 -3.71 -13.04
C SER A 136 -6.97 -2.45 -12.30
N VAL A 137 -7.23 -2.55 -10.98
CA VAL A 137 -7.58 -1.40 -10.14
C VAL A 137 -6.43 -0.39 -10.09
N ILE A 138 -5.20 -0.86 -9.84
CA ILE A 138 -3.98 -0.01 -9.83
C ILE A 138 -3.87 0.76 -11.15
N ASN A 139 -3.95 0.05 -12.29
CA ASN A 139 -3.85 0.65 -13.62
C ASN A 139 -4.93 1.70 -13.88
N ARG A 140 -6.16 1.47 -13.40
CA ARG A 140 -7.27 2.43 -13.53
C ARG A 140 -6.97 3.73 -12.79
N VAL A 141 -6.44 3.64 -11.57
CA VAL A 141 -6.08 4.82 -10.76
C VAL A 141 -4.92 5.58 -11.41
N SER A 142 -3.85 4.89 -11.83
CA SER A 142 -2.73 5.52 -12.54
C SER A 142 -3.15 6.19 -13.87
N GLY A 143 -4.10 5.58 -14.59
CA GLY A 143 -4.64 6.12 -15.83
C GLY A 143 -5.44 7.41 -15.63
N ARG A 144 -6.21 7.50 -14.53
CA ARG A 144 -6.93 8.74 -14.16
C ARG A 144 -5.97 9.89 -13.85
N THR A 145 -4.85 9.61 -13.20
CA THR A 145 -3.80 10.62 -12.96
C THR A 145 -3.22 11.18 -14.26
N LYS A 146 -3.06 10.34 -15.29
CA LYS A 146 -2.59 10.79 -16.63
C LYS A 146 -3.64 11.65 -17.35
N ALA A 147 -4.92 11.31 -17.26
CA ALA A 147 -5.99 12.10 -17.86
C ALA A 147 -6.15 13.46 -17.17
N SER A 148 -6.04 13.52 -15.83
CA SER A 148 -6.04 14.77 -15.07
C SER A 148 -4.85 15.68 -15.40
N ARG A 149 -3.65 15.11 -15.59
CA ARG A 149 -2.46 15.88 -16.03
C ARG A 149 -2.53 16.40 -17.47
N ARG A 150 -3.37 15.83 -18.33
CA ARG A 150 -3.62 16.38 -19.68
C ARG A 150 -4.58 17.56 -19.67
N GLN A 151 -5.31 17.78 -18.58
CA GLN A 151 -6.23 18.92 -18.40
C GLN A 151 -5.69 20.02 -17.49
N SER A 152 -4.57 19.81 -16.80
CA SER A 152 -3.83 20.91 -16.17
C SER A 152 -3.12 21.70 -17.26
N GLU A 153 -3.56 22.94 -17.49
CA GLU A 153 -2.83 23.93 -18.29
C GLU A 153 -1.34 23.90 -17.95
N PRO A 154 -0.43 24.09 -18.93
CA PRO A 154 0.99 24.17 -18.61
C PRO A 154 1.16 25.29 -17.59
N CYS A 155 1.78 24.99 -16.45
CA CYS A 155 2.34 26.01 -15.56
C CYS A 155 3.08 27.02 -16.44
N ARG A 156 2.49 28.19 -16.67
CA ARG A 156 3.19 29.32 -17.26
C ARG A 156 4.40 29.53 -16.37
N ARG A 157 5.60 29.31 -16.91
CA ARG A 157 6.83 29.84 -16.32
C ARG A 157 6.62 31.34 -16.24
N VAL A 158 6.27 31.84 -15.07
CA VAL A 158 6.43 33.26 -14.78
C VAL A 158 7.94 33.45 -14.77
N SER A 159 8.48 34.19 -15.75
CA SER A 159 9.90 34.50 -15.74
C SER A 159 10.20 35.30 -14.48
N ALA A 160 11.35 35.04 -13.85
CA ALA A 160 11.79 35.71 -12.63
C ALA A 160 12.07 37.22 -12.79
N GLN A 161 11.62 37.84 -13.88
CA GLN A 161 11.82 39.27 -14.18
C GLN A 161 10.66 40.18 -13.77
N GLN A 162 9.59 39.66 -13.15
CA GLN A 162 8.46 40.48 -12.70
C GLN A 162 8.36 40.65 -11.17
N LEU A 163 9.38 40.24 -10.41
CA LEU A 163 9.46 40.46 -8.97
C LEU A 163 10.68 41.33 -8.62
N LEU A 164 10.68 42.57 -9.10
CA LEU A 164 11.46 43.63 -8.46
C LEU A 164 10.50 44.70 -7.95
N PRO A 165 10.49 45.00 -6.65
CA PRO A 165 9.73 46.13 -6.12
C PRO A 165 10.28 47.42 -6.74
N SER A 166 9.37 48.26 -7.23
CA SER A 166 9.67 49.64 -7.59
C SER A 166 10.26 50.35 -6.36
N ASP A 167 11.46 50.85 -6.56
CA ASP A 167 12.31 51.65 -5.69
C ASP A 167 11.52 52.66 -4.81
N PRO A 168 11.67 52.67 -3.47
CA PRO A 168 11.12 53.70 -2.62
C PRO A 168 12.20 54.75 -2.31
N GLY A 169 12.23 55.83 -3.08
CA GLY A 169 12.97 57.04 -2.75
C GLY A 169 12.88 58.04 -3.89
N ARG A 170 12.75 59.34 -3.70
CA ARG A 170 12.71 60.27 -2.56
C ARG A 170 12.27 61.60 -3.21
N PHE A 171 11.61 62.45 -2.42
CA PHE A 171 11.41 63.90 -2.55
C PHE A 171 11.83 64.61 -3.84
#